data_AF-A0A7S0WAC7-F1
#
_entry.id   AF-A0A7S0WAC7-F1
#
_cell.length_a   1.000
_cell.length_b   1.000
_cell.length_c   1.000
_cell.angle_alpha   90.00
_cell.angle_beta   90.00
_cell.angle_gamma   90.00
#
_symmetry.space_group_name_H-M   'P 1'
#
loop_
_entity.id
_entity.type
_entity.pdbx_description
1 polymer ?
#
loop_
_entity_poly.entity_id
_entity_poly.type
_entity_poly.pdbx_seq_one_letter_code
_entity_poly.pdbx_strand_id
1 'polypeptide(L)'
;VGMRFLVYFIHKHVDFRIAEFQSLAEMCGAERNVELEPLPGDVAESPYYFVDLPSEDVARDICARALLVRGVIDLWGYGDDLESLKAALKACPSERKAKYLAADARFKVEVEDFGMKGGSKHLVQRVEALELPFTGKVDLKSPRDLFWSMHSDVEASTGLPMTPKRMFFGRVVGKSDRTIVNKYDLKQRLYLGPTSMDAEMSLLMANMVRARPGGVVLDPFCGTGSLLIGAAHYGALTMGLDIDIRVIKHGKSANVPKGKDSKFGETAKDGSTVNVWTNFQQYNLTPPVALIRGDLHALPTRTFGLEGTLQGIIA
;
A
#
# COMPACT_ATOMS: atom_id res chain seq x y z
N VAL A 1 12.45 8.87 -22.21
CA VAL A 1 13.53 9.00 -21.20
C VAL A 1 12.82 9.19 -19.87
N GLY A 2 12.92 8.21 -18.97
CA GLY A 2 12.29 8.25 -17.65
C GLY A 2 13.04 9.16 -16.67
N MET A 3 12.38 9.49 -15.57
CA MET A 3 12.97 10.17 -14.41
C MET A 3 13.34 9.13 -13.35
N ARG A 4 14.56 9.22 -12.81
CA ARG A 4 15.03 8.30 -11.77
C ARG A 4 14.61 8.77 -10.37
N PHE A 5 13.97 7.87 -9.63
CA PHE A 5 13.51 8.10 -8.26
C PHE A 5 14.09 7.06 -7.30
N LEU A 6 14.12 7.41 -6.02
CA LEU A 6 14.33 6.47 -4.93
C LEU A 6 12.98 6.08 -4.33
N VAL A 7 12.64 4.80 -4.36
CA VAL A 7 11.51 4.23 -3.63
C VAL A 7 12.00 3.82 -2.26
N TYR A 8 11.35 4.35 -1.22
CA TYR A 8 11.52 3.88 0.14
C TYR A 8 10.32 3.02 0.51
N PHE A 9 10.55 1.72 0.72
CA PHE A 9 9.54 0.77 1.15
C PHE A 9 9.47 0.64 2.67
N ILE A 10 8.30 0.25 3.14
CA ILE A 10 8.06 -0.16 4.51
C ILE A 10 8.66 -1.55 4.71
N HIS A 11 9.29 -1.79 5.85
CA HIS A 11 9.84 -3.10 6.19
C HIS A 11 8.75 -4.03 6.77
N LYS A 12 7.78 -4.37 5.93
CA LYS A 12 6.67 -5.29 6.21
C LYS A 12 6.30 -5.99 4.91
N HIS A 13 5.90 -7.27 4.97
CA HIS A 13 5.50 -8.05 3.78
C HIS A 13 6.56 -7.95 2.66
N VAL A 14 7.83 -8.14 3.04
CA VAL A 14 9.03 -7.83 2.23
C VAL A 14 8.94 -8.41 0.82
N ASP A 15 8.44 -9.64 0.70
CA ASP A 15 8.31 -10.38 -0.57
C ASP A 15 7.27 -9.79 -1.53
N PHE A 16 6.34 -8.97 -1.03
CA PHE A 16 5.26 -8.40 -1.83
C PHE A 16 5.53 -6.97 -2.31
N ARG A 17 6.61 -6.32 -1.85
CA ARG A 17 6.90 -4.90 -2.13
C ARG A 17 7.06 -4.62 -3.62
N ILE A 18 7.88 -5.43 -4.28
CA ILE A 18 8.19 -5.29 -5.70
C ILE A 18 6.95 -5.57 -6.54
N ALA A 19 6.23 -6.65 -6.25
CA ALA A 19 5.01 -7.02 -6.96
C ALA A 19 3.91 -5.94 -6.82
N GLU A 20 3.73 -5.37 -5.61
CA GLU A 20 2.74 -4.31 -5.40
C GLU A 20 3.12 -3.09 -6.24
N PHE A 21 4.37 -2.65 -6.12
CA PHE A 21 4.85 -1.48 -6.84
C PHE A 21 4.69 -1.64 -8.35
N GLN A 22 5.10 -2.77 -8.92
CA GLN A 22 4.99 -3.04 -10.35
C GLN A 22 3.54 -3.06 -10.81
N SER A 23 2.63 -3.66 -10.03
CA SER A 23 1.20 -3.67 -10.37
C SER A 23 0.59 -2.27 -10.44
N LEU A 24 0.97 -1.40 -9.50
CA LEU A 24 0.52 -0.01 -9.44
C LEU A 24 1.18 0.85 -10.52
N ALA A 25 2.48 0.67 -10.76
CA ALA A 25 3.21 1.39 -11.80
C ALA A 25 2.57 1.14 -13.19
N GLU A 26 2.29 -0.12 -13.53
CA GLU A 26 1.61 -0.45 -14.80
C GLU A 26 0.20 0.15 -14.86
N MET A 27 -0.54 0.16 -13.74
CA MET A 27 -1.87 0.77 -13.67
C MET A 27 -1.85 2.29 -13.83
N CYS A 28 -0.78 2.95 -13.37
CA CYS A 28 -0.56 4.39 -13.47
C CYS A 28 0.12 4.81 -14.79
N GLY A 29 0.32 3.89 -15.74
CA GLY A 29 0.84 4.21 -17.07
C GLY A 29 2.36 4.14 -17.20
N ALA A 30 3.07 3.51 -16.25
CA ALA A 30 4.46 3.12 -16.45
C ALA A 30 4.57 1.85 -17.32
N GLU A 31 5.79 1.54 -17.76
CA GLU A 31 6.08 0.30 -18.48
C GLU A 31 5.78 -0.93 -17.62
N ARG A 32 5.37 -2.01 -18.28
CA ARG A 32 5.09 -3.27 -17.60
C ARG A 32 6.38 -3.83 -17.00
N ASN A 33 6.30 -4.31 -15.77
CA ASN A 33 7.43 -4.86 -15.01
C ASN A 33 8.59 -3.86 -14.87
N VAL A 34 8.29 -2.62 -14.46
CA VAL A 34 9.33 -1.63 -14.17
C VAL A 34 10.42 -2.23 -13.26
N GLU A 35 11.67 -2.00 -13.64
CA GLU A 35 12.82 -2.53 -12.93
C GLU A 35 13.06 -1.72 -11.64
N LEU A 36 13.20 -2.44 -10.54
CA LEU A 36 13.53 -1.89 -9.23
C LEU A 36 14.93 -2.38 -8.87
N GLU A 37 15.89 -1.47 -8.87
CA GLU A 37 17.30 -1.76 -8.62
C GLU A 37 17.62 -1.50 -7.14
N PRO A 38 18.14 -2.47 -6.37
CA PRO A 38 18.69 -2.19 -5.05
C PRO A 38 19.82 -1.16 -5.14
N LEU A 39 20.10 -0.47 -4.04
CA LEU A 39 21.29 0.38 -3.98
C LEU A 39 22.58 -0.45 -4.17
N PRO A 40 23.65 0.13 -4.76
CA PRO A 40 24.91 -0.59 -4.93
C PRO A 40 25.47 -1.12 -3.60
N GLY A 41 25.55 -2.44 -3.46
CA GLY A 41 26.02 -3.11 -2.23
C GLY A 41 24.92 -3.41 -1.20
N ASP A 42 23.66 -3.09 -1.49
CA ASP A 42 22.52 -3.48 -0.68
C ASP A 42 22.01 -4.88 -1.06
N VAL A 43 21.32 -5.53 -0.10
CA VAL A 43 20.62 -6.81 -0.30
C VAL A 43 19.17 -6.59 -0.77
N ALA A 44 18.52 -7.62 -1.29
CA ALA A 44 17.14 -7.54 -1.79
C ALA A 44 16.12 -7.14 -0.70
N GLU A 45 16.40 -7.45 0.55
CA GLU A 45 15.55 -7.10 1.68
C GLU A 45 15.68 -5.62 2.09
N SER A 46 16.66 -4.89 1.55
CA SER A 46 16.83 -3.44 1.75
C SER A 46 15.50 -2.71 1.45
N PRO A 47 15.15 -1.65 2.20
CA PRO A 47 13.95 -0.89 1.91
C PRO A 47 14.13 0.11 0.77
N TYR A 48 15.33 0.27 0.22
CA TYR A 48 15.65 1.31 -0.74
C TYR A 48 15.92 0.75 -2.13
N TYR A 49 15.20 1.28 -3.11
CA TYR A 49 15.32 0.85 -4.51
C TYR A 49 15.30 2.07 -5.44
N PHE A 50 16.13 2.05 -6.47
CA PHE A 50 15.98 2.97 -7.60
C PHE A 50 14.96 2.44 -8.59
N VAL A 51 14.24 3.38 -9.22
CA VAL A 51 13.27 3.10 -10.28
C VAL A 51 13.25 4.25 -11.27
N ASP A 52 13.07 3.94 -12.55
CA ASP A 52 12.79 4.94 -13.59
C ASP A 52 11.29 4.97 -13.88
N LEU A 53 10.67 6.14 -13.72
CA LEU A 53 9.24 6.35 -13.99
C LEU A 53 9.02 7.44 -15.06
N PRO A 54 7.88 7.43 -15.79
CA PRO A 54 7.63 8.41 -16.83
C PRO A 54 7.51 9.86 -16.34
N SER A 55 6.96 10.08 -15.14
CA SER A 55 6.76 11.42 -14.57
C SER A 55 6.58 11.39 -13.04
N GLU A 56 6.65 12.57 -12.43
CA GLU A 56 6.26 12.75 -11.02
C GLU A 56 4.78 12.48 -10.74
N ASP A 57 3.90 12.67 -11.74
CA ASP A 57 2.48 12.38 -11.59
C ASP A 57 2.26 10.87 -11.39
N VAL A 58 2.96 10.04 -12.18
CA VAL A 58 2.94 8.58 -12.00
C VAL A 58 3.43 8.17 -10.61
N ALA A 59 4.53 8.77 -10.13
CA ALA A 59 5.03 8.52 -8.79
C ALA A 59 4.01 8.89 -7.69
N ARG A 60 3.32 10.03 -7.85
CA ARG A 60 2.25 10.47 -6.94
C ARG A 60 1.06 9.52 -6.95
N ASP A 61 0.64 9.08 -8.12
CA ASP A 61 -0.50 8.18 -8.29
C ASP A 61 -0.22 6.78 -7.71
N ILE A 62 1.02 6.28 -7.83
CA ILE A 62 1.45 5.04 -7.15
C ILE A 62 1.33 5.22 -5.63
N CYS A 63 1.89 6.29 -5.07
CA CYS A 63 1.83 6.56 -3.63
C CYS A 63 0.41 6.80 -3.11
N ALA A 64 -0.50 7.34 -3.92
CA ALA A 64 -1.89 7.55 -3.52
C ALA A 64 -2.63 6.24 -3.17
N ARG A 65 -2.07 5.09 -3.56
CA ARG A 65 -2.71 3.77 -3.39
C ARG A 65 -1.82 2.69 -2.76
N ALA A 66 -0.50 2.83 -2.82
CA ALA A 66 0.43 1.82 -2.32
C ALA A 66 0.37 1.65 -0.80
N LEU A 67 0.46 0.41 -0.33
CA LEU A 67 0.46 0.07 1.10
C LEU A 67 1.86 -0.20 1.64
N LEU A 68 2.75 -0.76 0.81
CA LEU A 68 4.11 -1.13 1.20
C LEU A 68 5.16 -0.08 0.80
N VAL A 69 4.77 0.93 0.02
CA VAL A 69 5.61 2.09 -0.26
C VAL A 69 5.45 3.10 0.88
N ARG A 70 6.57 3.55 1.45
CA ARG A 70 6.57 4.66 2.41
C ARG A 70 6.54 6.00 1.66
N GLY A 71 7.37 6.12 0.63
CA GLY A 71 7.34 7.26 -0.29
C GLY A 71 8.24 7.06 -1.50
N VAL A 72 8.03 7.91 -2.50
CA VAL A 72 8.89 8.03 -3.69
C VAL A 72 9.58 9.39 -3.63
N ILE A 73 10.90 9.38 -3.74
CA ILE A 73 11.78 10.53 -3.48
C ILE A 73 12.53 10.90 -4.76
N ASP A 74 12.45 12.18 -5.13
CA ASP A 74 13.37 12.83 -6.05
C ASP A 74 14.68 13.07 -5.29
N LEU A 75 15.58 12.10 -5.40
CA LEU A 75 16.80 12.03 -4.61
C LEU A 75 17.81 13.07 -5.09
N TRP A 76 18.25 13.94 -4.18
CA TRP A 76 19.28 14.94 -4.48
C TRP A 76 20.68 14.41 -4.21
N GLY A 77 20.84 13.59 -3.18
CA GLY A 77 22.11 12.95 -2.87
C GLY A 77 21.96 11.85 -1.82
N TYR A 78 22.89 10.91 -1.85
CA TYR A 78 23.09 9.91 -0.81
C TYR A 78 24.57 9.58 -0.67
N GLY A 79 24.97 9.07 0.47
CA GLY A 79 26.34 8.66 0.78
C GLY A 79 26.38 7.75 2.00
N ASP A 80 27.55 7.17 2.27
CA ASP A 80 27.75 6.26 3.41
C ASP A 80 28.01 7.04 4.71
N ASP A 81 28.35 8.32 4.57
CA ASP A 81 28.60 9.28 5.64
C ASP A 81 28.16 10.70 5.23
N LEU A 82 28.32 11.66 6.14
CA LEU A 82 27.92 13.06 5.91
C LEU A 82 28.74 13.71 4.78
N GLU A 83 30.04 13.44 4.68
CA GLU A 83 30.92 14.07 3.69
C GLU A 83 30.57 13.61 2.27
N SER A 84 30.35 12.31 2.09
CA SER A 84 29.90 11.74 0.81
C SER A 84 28.49 12.23 0.43
N LEU A 85 27.57 12.35 1.39
CA LEU A 85 26.26 12.97 1.15
C LEU A 85 26.40 14.43 0.68
N LYS A 86 27.23 15.24 1.35
CA LYS A 86 27.48 16.64 0.96
C LYS A 86 28.08 16.73 -0.45
N ALA A 87 29.03 15.86 -0.77
CA ALA A 87 29.60 15.78 -2.11
C ALA A 87 28.54 15.46 -3.17
N ALA A 88 27.66 14.48 -2.91
CA ALA A 88 26.55 14.13 -3.79
C ALA A 88 25.54 15.29 -3.97
N LEU A 89 25.18 15.97 -2.88
CA LEU A 89 24.30 17.14 -2.91
C LEU A 89 24.88 18.30 -3.73
N LYS A 90 26.19 18.51 -3.66
CA LYS A 90 26.89 19.52 -4.48
C LYS A 90 26.93 19.14 -5.96
N ALA A 91 27.11 17.86 -6.26
CA ALA A 91 27.09 17.34 -7.64
C ALA A 91 25.69 17.36 -8.29
N CYS A 92 24.62 17.37 -7.48
CA CYS A 92 23.26 17.48 -7.98
C CYS A 92 23.05 18.82 -8.73
N PRO A 93 22.54 18.80 -9.98
CA PRO A 93 22.33 20.00 -10.79
C PRO A 93 21.56 21.10 -10.05
N SER A 94 22.05 22.32 -10.15
CA SER A 94 21.50 23.46 -9.41
C SER A 94 20.05 23.78 -9.84
N GLU A 95 19.74 23.56 -11.12
CA GLU A 95 18.45 23.81 -11.75
C GLU A 95 17.35 22.90 -11.17
N ARG A 96 17.70 21.65 -10.81
CA ARG A 96 16.76 20.71 -10.16
C ARG A 96 16.36 21.19 -8.77
N LYS A 97 17.24 21.92 -8.09
CA LYS A 97 17.06 22.39 -6.71
C LYS A 97 16.52 23.83 -6.64
N ALA A 98 16.83 24.67 -7.64
CA ALA A 98 16.67 26.12 -7.60
C ALA A 98 15.28 26.57 -7.13
N LYS A 99 14.20 26.05 -7.72
CA LYS A 99 12.82 26.44 -7.37
C LYS A 99 12.42 26.06 -5.93
N TYR A 100 13.06 25.05 -5.36
CA TYR A 100 12.75 24.57 -4.01
C TYR A 100 13.58 25.26 -2.92
N LEU A 101 14.69 25.89 -3.32
CA LEU A 101 15.59 26.64 -2.45
C LEU A 101 15.33 28.15 -2.45
N ALA A 102 14.44 28.62 -3.33
CA ALA A 102 14.07 30.01 -3.51
C ALA A 102 13.32 30.62 -2.31
N ALA A 103 13.34 31.96 -2.21
CA ALA A 103 12.81 32.69 -1.05
C ALA A 103 11.28 32.57 -0.88
N ASP A 104 10.55 32.33 -1.97
CA ASP A 104 9.10 32.13 -1.99
C ASP A 104 8.69 30.65 -1.77
N ALA A 105 9.65 29.74 -1.63
CA ALA A 105 9.39 28.35 -1.30
C ALA A 105 8.83 28.21 0.12
N ARG A 106 7.89 27.28 0.29
CA ARG A 106 7.32 26.88 1.58
C ARG A 106 7.54 25.39 1.75
N PHE A 107 8.42 25.01 2.66
CA PHE A 107 8.85 23.62 2.75
C PHE A 107 8.84 23.09 4.18
N LYS A 108 8.86 21.77 4.29
CA LYS A 108 9.06 21.05 5.54
C LYS A 108 10.14 20.00 5.32
N VAL A 109 10.98 19.79 6.33
CA VAL A 109 11.88 18.63 6.38
C VAL A 109 11.38 17.69 7.46
N GLU A 110 11.25 16.41 7.14
CA GLU A 110 10.97 15.34 8.10
C GLU A 110 12.15 14.38 8.19
N VAL A 111 12.27 13.70 9.33
CA VAL A 111 13.21 12.60 9.51
C VAL A 111 12.47 11.29 9.29
N GLU A 112 12.97 10.46 8.38
CA GLU A 112 12.44 9.13 8.10
C GLU A 112 13.59 8.12 8.08
N ASP A 113 14.08 7.76 9.27
CA ASP A 113 15.22 6.87 9.45
C ASP A 113 14.82 5.37 9.37
N PHE A 114 15.80 4.52 9.06
CA PHE A 114 15.68 3.06 9.07
C PHE A 114 16.72 2.42 9.99
N GLY A 115 16.29 1.46 10.82
CA GLY A 115 17.17 0.74 11.76
C GLY A 115 17.63 1.52 12.99
N MET A 116 17.27 2.80 13.11
CA MET A 116 17.65 3.65 14.23
C MET A 116 16.47 4.45 14.80
N LYS A 117 16.68 5.06 15.97
CA LYS A 117 15.68 5.88 16.68
C LYS A 117 16.28 7.22 17.06
N GLY A 118 15.41 8.23 17.21
CA GLY A 118 15.78 9.52 17.78
C GLY A 118 16.35 10.56 16.81
N GLY A 119 16.48 10.25 15.52
CA GLY A 119 16.98 11.19 14.51
C GLY A 119 16.21 12.51 14.43
N SER A 120 14.90 12.48 14.70
CA SER A 120 14.05 13.69 14.76
C SER A 120 14.51 14.71 15.79
N LYS A 121 15.19 14.29 16.88
CA LYS A 121 15.78 15.20 17.89
C LYS A 121 16.92 16.04 17.32
N HIS A 122 17.54 15.56 16.26
CA HIS A 122 18.70 16.17 15.61
C HIS A 122 18.36 16.79 14.25
N LEU A 123 17.07 16.96 13.92
CA LEU A 123 16.64 17.44 12.61
C LEU A 123 17.32 18.76 12.20
N VAL A 124 17.34 19.76 13.09
CA VAL A 124 17.95 21.07 12.80
C VAL A 124 19.44 20.90 12.49
N GLN A 125 20.17 20.19 13.34
CA GLN A 125 21.60 19.90 13.15
C GLN A 125 21.86 19.14 11.83
N ARG A 126 21.01 18.15 11.51
CA ARG A 126 21.11 17.39 10.26
C ARG A 126 20.94 18.30 9.06
N VAL A 127 19.92 19.17 9.06
CA VAL A 127 19.65 20.08 7.94
C VAL A 127 20.74 21.13 7.77
N GLU A 128 21.21 21.74 8.88
CA GLU A 128 22.31 22.70 8.86
C GLU A 128 23.60 22.07 8.31
N ALA A 129 23.89 20.83 8.69
CA ALA A 129 25.07 20.10 8.23
C ALA A 129 25.08 19.80 6.71
N LEU A 130 23.93 19.85 6.03
CA LEU A 130 23.85 19.66 4.58
C LEU A 130 24.39 20.87 3.78
N GLU A 131 24.50 22.04 4.41
CA GLU A 131 24.96 23.29 3.78
C GLU A 131 24.16 23.67 2.51
N LEU A 132 22.88 23.29 2.47
CA LEU A 132 21.97 23.65 1.38
C LEU A 132 21.42 25.07 1.60
N PRO A 133 21.41 25.93 0.57
CA PRO A 133 20.98 27.32 0.70
C PRO A 133 19.44 27.44 0.68
N PHE A 134 18.76 26.88 1.68
CA PHE A 134 17.33 27.06 1.86
C PHE A 134 17.03 28.51 2.26
N THR A 135 16.52 29.30 1.32
CA THR A 135 16.12 30.71 1.58
C THR A 135 14.61 30.87 1.83
N GLY A 136 13.82 29.83 1.53
CA GLY A 136 12.38 29.81 1.74
C GLY A 136 11.95 29.65 3.21
N LYS A 137 10.65 29.68 3.45
CA LYS A 137 10.06 29.59 4.79
C LYS A 137 9.75 28.14 5.18
N VAL A 138 10.16 27.74 6.38
CA VAL A 138 9.72 26.48 7.00
C VAL A 138 8.24 26.56 7.38
N ASP A 139 7.43 25.65 6.86
CA ASP A 139 6.00 25.54 7.12
C ASP A 139 5.63 24.14 7.60
N LEU A 140 5.33 24.01 8.88
CA LEU A 140 5.03 22.71 9.49
C LEU A 140 3.58 22.25 9.29
N LYS A 141 2.67 23.16 8.90
CA LYS A 141 1.22 22.88 8.83
C LYS A 141 0.75 22.65 7.41
N SER A 142 1.22 23.45 6.46
CA SER A 142 0.81 23.37 5.06
C SER A 142 1.98 23.67 4.13
N PRO A 143 3.03 22.82 4.16
CA PRO A 143 4.14 22.96 3.23
C PRO A 143 3.68 22.75 1.79
N ARG A 144 4.31 23.46 0.85
CA ARG A 144 4.21 23.15 -0.58
C ARG A 144 5.07 21.93 -0.92
N ASP A 145 6.27 21.88 -0.33
CA ASP A 145 7.26 20.86 -0.62
C ASP A 145 7.71 20.14 0.65
N LEU A 146 7.79 18.81 0.58
CA LEU A 146 8.25 17.96 1.66
C LEU A 146 9.61 17.38 1.30
N PHE A 147 10.55 17.43 2.24
CA PHE A 147 11.87 16.84 2.14
C PHE A 147 12.07 15.79 3.23
N TRP A 148 12.81 14.75 2.90
CA TRP A 148 13.25 13.76 3.88
C TRP A 148 14.76 13.80 4.07
N SER A 149 15.17 13.89 5.33
CA SER A 149 16.50 13.51 5.79
C SER A 149 16.39 12.10 6.35
N MET A 150 17.06 11.14 5.71
CA MET A 150 16.95 9.72 6.06
C MET A 150 18.32 9.18 6.40
N HIS A 151 18.45 8.55 7.56
CA HIS A 151 19.64 7.81 7.94
C HIS A 151 19.27 6.34 8.09
N SER A 152 20.07 5.47 7.49
CA SER A 152 19.96 4.02 7.60
C SER A 152 21.16 3.50 8.38
N ASP A 153 20.91 2.90 9.54
CA ASP A 153 21.92 2.19 10.33
C ASP A 153 21.21 1.06 11.05
N VAL A 154 21.56 -0.17 10.71
CA VAL A 154 20.92 -1.38 11.23
C VAL A 154 21.78 -2.11 12.26
N GLU A 155 22.96 -1.60 12.62
CA GLU A 155 23.92 -2.29 13.50
C GLU A 155 23.31 -2.68 14.85
N ALA A 156 22.47 -1.81 15.42
CA ALA A 156 21.83 -2.04 16.71
C ALA A 156 20.43 -2.68 16.61
N SER A 157 20.00 -3.08 15.41
CA SER A 157 18.65 -3.58 15.16
C SER A 157 18.59 -5.09 15.04
N THR A 158 17.66 -5.73 15.75
CA THR A 158 17.36 -7.15 15.59
C THR A 158 16.27 -7.35 14.54
N GLY A 159 16.46 -8.33 13.65
CA GLY A 159 15.45 -8.72 12.65
C GLY A 159 15.34 -7.81 11.42
N LEU A 160 16.28 -6.89 11.23
CA LEU A 160 16.42 -6.12 9.98
C LEU A 160 17.54 -6.69 9.11
N PRO A 161 17.48 -6.51 7.78
CA PRO A 161 18.53 -6.94 6.88
C PRO A 161 19.81 -6.15 7.13
N MET A 162 20.95 -6.82 7.01
CA MET A 162 22.25 -6.16 7.06
C MET A 162 22.48 -5.38 5.77
N THR A 163 22.33 -4.07 5.87
CA THR A 163 22.56 -3.10 4.80
C THR A 163 23.66 -2.13 5.20
N PRO A 164 24.46 -1.60 4.26
CA PRO A 164 25.40 -0.52 4.55
C PRO A 164 24.75 0.66 5.27
N LYS A 165 25.55 1.39 6.06
CA LYS A 165 25.10 2.68 6.60
C LYS A 165 24.91 3.66 5.46
N ARG A 166 23.82 4.42 5.49
CA ARG A 166 23.51 5.40 4.43
C ARG A 166 22.90 6.66 5.02
N MET A 167 23.20 7.79 4.41
CA MET A 167 22.51 9.05 4.63
C MET A 167 21.94 9.53 3.29
N PHE A 168 20.70 10.00 3.29
CA PHE A 168 19.99 10.47 2.11
C PHE A 168 19.37 11.83 2.37
N PHE A 169 19.28 12.63 1.31
CA PHE A 169 18.44 13.82 1.30
C PHE A 169 17.78 14.00 -0.07
N GLY A 170 16.49 14.32 -0.06
CA GLY A 170 15.73 14.52 -1.28
C GLY A 170 14.30 15.00 -1.03
N ARG A 171 13.63 15.36 -2.11
CA ARG A 171 12.24 15.83 -2.09
C ARG A 171 11.30 14.64 -2.21
N VAL A 172 10.28 14.60 -1.35
CA VAL A 172 9.22 13.60 -1.42
C VAL A 172 8.26 13.98 -2.54
N VAL A 173 8.23 13.16 -3.58
CA VAL A 173 7.32 13.33 -4.72
C VAL A 173 5.93 12.79 -4.35
N GLY A 174 5.90 11.62 -3.72
CA GLY A 174 4.69 11.00 -3.18
C GLY A 174 4.96 10.38 -1.81
N LYS A 175 3.99 10.50 -0.89
CA LYS A 175 3.98 9.84 0.42
C LYS A 175 2.70 9.04 0.52
N SER A 176 2.80 7.76 0.85
CA SER A 176 1.61 6.90 0.91
C SER A 176 0.84 7.11 2.21
N ASP A 177 -0.48 7.03 2.11
CA ASP A 177 -1.39 7.03 3.27
C ASP A 177 -1.94 5.62 3.52
N ARG A 178 -1.67 5.09 4.70
CA ARG A 178 -2.11 3.75 5.13
C ARG A 178 -3.30 3.77 6.08
N THR A 179 -3.90 4.94 6.33
CA THR A 179 -5.09 5.07 7.17
C THR A 179 -6.25 4.20 6.66
N ILE A 180 -6.28 3.87 5.37
CA ILE A 180 -7.29 3.01 4.77
C ILE A 180 -7.32 1.60 5.36
N VAL A 181 -6.18 1.06 5.82
CA VAL A 181 -6.12 -0.27 6.46
C VAL A 181 -6.97 -0.27 7.73
N ASN A 182 -6.98 0.83 8.48
CA ASN A 182 -7.76 0.97 9.72
C ASN A 182 -9.27 1.01 9.46
N LYS A 183 -9.70 1.53 8.30
CA LYS A 183 -11.11 1.55 7.90
C LYS A 183 -11.69 0.13 7.81
N TYR A 184 -10.86 -0.83 7.42
CA TYR A 184 -11.27 -2.21 7.18
C TYR A 184 -10.83 -3.19 8.26
N ASP A 185 -10.32 -2.69 9.39
CA ASP A 185 -9.89 -3.49 10.54
C ASP A 185 -10.99 -4.49 10.95
N LEU A 186 -10.60 -5.75 11.07
CA LEU A 186 -11.50 -6.86 11.37
C LEU A 186 -12.23 -6.69 12.71
N LYS A 187 -11.66 -5.95 13.67
CA LYS A 187 -12.30 -5.66 14.97
C LYS A 187 -13.58 -4.85 14.84
N GLN A 188 -13.74 -4.12 13.75
CA GLN A 188 -14.90 -3.28 13.50
C GLN A 188 -15.92 -3.96 12.59
N ARG A 189 -15.59 -5.12 12.00
CA ARG A 189 -16.39 -5.77 10.97
C ARG A 189 -17.61 -6.47 11.57
N LEU A 190 -18.81 -6.17 11.06
CA LEU A 190 -20.06 -6.73 11.56
C LEU A 190 -20.17 -8.25 11.33
N TYR A 191 -19.68 -8.76 10.19
CA TYR A 191 -19.69 -10.19 9.89
C TYR A 191 -18.26 -10.73 9.69
N LEU A 192 -17.79 -11.51 10.66
CA LEU A 192 -16.44 -12.09 10.69
C LEU A 192 -16.45 -13.62 10.86
N GLY A 193 -15.69 -14.34 10.04
CA GLY A 193 -15.46 -15.78 10.14
C GLY A 193 -14.10 -16.12 10.78
N PRO A 194 -13.84 -17.40 11.12
CA PRO A 194 -12.60 -17.85 11.78
C PRO A 194 -11.33 -17.46 11.04
N THR A 195 -11.41 -17.56 9.72
CA THR A 195 -10.29 -17.52 8.78
C THR A 195 -10.39 -16.31 7.87
N SER A 196 -10.99 -15.21 8.37
CA SER A 196 -11.12 -13.99 7.58
C SER A 196 -9.74 -13.40 7.30
N MET A 197 -9.42 -13.17 6.03
CA MET A 197 -8.17 -12.51 5.63
C MET A 197 -8.08 -11.11 6.27
N ASP A 198 -6.89 -10.72 6.70
CA ASP A 198 -6.65 -9.39 7.26
C ASP A 198 -6.82 -8.27 6.21
N ALA A 199 -7.09 -7.08 6.71
CA ALA A 199 -7.43 -5.92 5.88
C ALA A 199 -6.28 -5.49 4.96
N GLU A 200 -5.05 -5.53 5.46
CA GLU A 200 -3.89 -5.06 4.69
C GLU A 200 -3.58 -6.03 3.55
N MET A 201 -3.55 -7.34 3.83
CA MET A 201 -3.35 -8.35 2.80
C MET A 201 -4.48 -8.33 1.77
N SER A 202 -5.73 -8.10 2.19
CA SER A 202 -6.86 -7.99 1.26
C SER A 202 -6.71 -6.82 0.29
N LEU A 203 -6.31 -5.63 0.79
CA LEU A 203 -6.07 -4.45 -0.05
C LEU A 203 -4.81 -4.62 -0.92
N LEU A 204 -3.77 -5.27 -0.39
CA LEU A 204 -2.55 -5.59 -1.11
C LEU A 204 -2.84 -6.50 -2.31
N MET A 205 -3.59 -7.58 -2.10
CA MET A 205 -4.03 -8.47 -3.18
C MET A 205 -4.90 -7.73 -4.20
N ALA A 206 -5.75 -6.80 -3.76
CA ALA A 206 -6.53 -5.94 -4.65
C ALA A 206 -5.65 -5.02 -5.51
N ASN A 207 -4.50 -4.56 -5.00
CA ASN A 207 -3.48 -3.86 -5.79
C ASN A 207 -2.83 -4.81 -6.82
N MET A 208 -2.43 -6.02 -6.41
CA MET A 208 -1.80 -7.00 -7.31
C MET A 208 -2.67 -7.38 -8.52
N VAL A 209 -3.98 -7.56 -8.30
CA VAL A 209 -4.94 -7.85 -9.39
C VAL A 209 -5.37 -6.59 -10.14
N ARG A 210 -4.86 -5.41 -9.76
CA ARG A 210 -5.17 -4.09 -10.31
C ARG A 210 -6.67 -3.81 -10.30
N ALA A 211 -7.33 -4.12 -9.18
CA ALA A 211 -8.75 -3.86 -8.97
C ALA A 211 -9.05 -2.38 -9.24
N ARG A 212 -10.04 -2.10 -10.08
CA ARG A 212 -10.39 -0.75 -10.55
C ARG A 212 -11.82 -0.70 -11.06
N PRO A 213 -12.43 0.49 -11.22
CA PRO A 213 -13.73 0.62 -11.88
C PRO A 213 -13.74 -0.07 -13.26
N GLY A 214 -14.81 -0.83 -13.53
CA GLY A 214 -14.96 -1.64 -14.74
C GLY A 214 -14.21 -2.98 -14.72
N GLY A 215 -13.36 -3.23 -13.71
CA GLY A 215 -12.76 -4.55 -13.47
C GLY A 215 -13.73 -5.50 -12.76
N VAL A 216 -13.57 -6.80 -12.98
CA VAL A 216 -14.30 -7.87 -12.29
C VAL A 216 -13.30 -8.73 -11.52
N VAL A 217 -13.55 -8.90 -10.21
CA VAL A 217 -12.73 -9.74 -9.32
C VAL A 217 -13.57 -10.89 -8.80
N LEU A 218 -13.07 -12.10 -8.97
CA LEU A 218 -13.67 -13.34 -8.48
C LEU A 218 -12.81 -13.90 -7.33
N ASP A 219 -13.40 -14.07 -6.15
CA ASP A 219 -12.81 -14.84 -5.07
C ASP A 219 -13.46 -16.23 -5.01
N PRO A 220 -12.76 -17.30 -5.41
CA PRO A 220 -13.31 -18.65 -5.43
C PRO A 220 -13.53 -19.25 -4.03
N PHE A 221 -13.00 -18.63 -2.97
CA PHE A 221 -13.17 -19.07 -1.58
C PHE A 221 -13.50 -17.88 -0.69
N CYS A 222 -14.57 -17.17 -1.05
CA CYS A 222 -14.80 -15.82 -0.57
C CYS A 222 -15.06 -15.71 0.93
N GLY A 223 -15.56 -16.78 1.57
CA GLY A 223 -15.88 -16.77 2.99
C GLY A 223 -16.76 -15.56 3.36
N THR A 224 -16.30 -14.77 4.33
CA THR A 224 -16.98 -13.55 4.78
C THR A 224 -16.72 -12.31 3.90
N GLY A 225 -15.97 -12.46 2.81
CA GLY A 225 -15.77 -11.46 1.78
C GLY A 225 -14.57 -10.53 1.95
N SER A 226 -13.55 -10.88 2.74
CA SER A 226 -12.38 -9.99 2.98
C SER A 226 -11.73 -9.50 1.68
N LEU A 227 -11.38 -10.40 0.74
CA LEU A 227 -10.73 -10.04 -0.51
C LEU A 227 -11.67 -9.24 -1.43
N LEU A 228 -12.95 -9.59 -1.43
CA LEU A 228 -13.98 -8.86 -2.18
C LEU A 228 -14.14 -7.42 -1.66
N ILE A 229 -14.12 -7.21 -0.34
CA ILE A 229 -14.14 -5.87 0.26
C ILE A 229 -12.93 -5.05 -0.21
N GLY A 230 -11.74 -5.65 -0.24
CA GLY A 230 -10.52 -5.00 -0.74
C GLY A 230 -10.63 -4.60 -2.22
N ALA A 231 -11.17 -5.48 -3.06
CA ALA A 231 -11.39 -5.19 -4.47
C ALA A 231 -12.48 -4.13 -4.71
N ALA A 232 -13.59 -4.22 -3.98
CA ALA A 232 -14.69 -3.26 -4.08
C ALA A 232 -14.33 -1.87 -3.54
N HIS A 233 -13.40 -1.79 -2.58
CA HIS A 233 -12.83 -0.51 -2.14
C HIS A 233 -12.25 0.29 -3.32
N TYR A 234 -11.58 -0.39 -4.25
CA TYR A 234 -11.04 0.22 -5.46
C TYR A 234 -12.04 0.23 -6.62
N GLY A 235 -13.33 -0.01 -6.37
CA GLY A 235 -14.41 0.13 -7.33
C GLY A 235 -14.57 -1.04 -8.31
N ALA A 236 -13.88 -2.16 -8.11
CA ALA A 236 -14.10 -3.36 -8.93
C ALA A 236 -15.47 -3.99 -8.62
N LEU A 237 -16.10 -4.57 -9.64
CA LEU A 237 -17.22 -5.48 -9.45
C LEU A 237 -16.70 -6.78 -8.86
N THR A 238 -17.42 -7.32 -7.87
CA THR A 238 -16.96 -8.48 -7.11
C THR A 238 -17.90 -9.66 -7.24
N MET A 239 -17.34 -10.86 -7.30
CA MET A 239 -18.05 -12.13 -7.32
C MET A 239 -17.35 -13.10 -6.38
N GLY A 240 -18.11 -13.96 -5.71
CA GLY A 240 -17.57 -14.89 -4.73
C GLY A 240 -18.17 -16.29 -4.84
N LEU A 241 -17.36 -17.31 -4.52
CA LEU A 241 -17.84 -18.66 -4.30
C LEU A 241 -17.47 -19.14 -2.90
N ASP A 242 -18.35 -19.93 -2.30
CA ASP A 242 -18.04 -20.70 -1.10
C ASP A 242 -18.84 -22.01 -1.12
N ILE A 243 -18.25 -23.09 -0.59
CA ILE A 243 -18.95 -24.38 -0.51
C ILE A 243 -20.05 -24.36 0.55
N ASP A 244 -19.86 -23.58 1.61
CA ASP A 244 -20.77 -23.46 2.73
C ASP A 244 -21.77 -22.31 2.50
N ILE A 245 -22.97 -22.68 2.05
CA ILE A 245 -24.09 -21.73 1.88
C ILE A 245 -24.41 -20.95 3.16
N ARG A 246 -24.06 -21.47 4.34
CA ARG A 246 -24.28 -20.76 5.60
C ARG A 246 -23.40 -19.54 5.72
N VAL A 247 -22.16 -19.59 5.21
CA VAL A 247 -21.22 -18.47 5.26
C VAL A 247 -21.69 -17.33 4.35
N ILE A 248 -22.11 -17.66 3.13
CA ILE A 248 -22.57 -16.65 2.18
C ILE A 248 -23.98 -16.14 2.50
N LYS A 249 -24.98 -17.03 2.64
CA LYS A 249 -26.41 -16.67 2.63
C LYS A 249 -27.03 -16.50 4.01
N HIS A 250 -26.71 -17.38 4.94
CA HIS A 250 -27.35 -17.39 6.26
C HIS A 250 -26.61 -16.55 7.28
N GLY A 251 -25.33 -16.25 7.02
CA GLY A 251 -24.50 -15.49 7.92
C GLY A 251 -24.49 -16.07 9.33
N LYS A 252 -24.44 -15.20 10.34
CA LYS A 252 -24.68 -15.58 11.75
C LYS A 252 -26.12 -15.25 12.11
N SER A 253 -26.91 -16.27 12.47
CA SER A 253 -28.31 -16.11 12.85
C SER A 253 -28.46 -15.40 14.19
N ALA A 254 -29.39 -14.44 14.24
CA ALA A 254 -29.77 -13.74 15.47
C ALA A 254 -30.51 -14.63 16.49
N ASN A 255 -30.88 -15.85 16.10
CA ASN A 255 -31.71 -16.75 16.90
C ASN A 255 -30.96 -18.00 17.40
N VAL A 256 -29.63 -17.99 17.48
CA VAL A 256 -28.89 -19.07 18.17
C VAL A 256 -28.85 -18.76 19.67
N PRO A 257 -29.41 -19.60 20.55
CA PRO A 257 -29.38 -19.37 21.99
C PRO A 257 -27.94 -19.23 22.49
N LYS A 258 -27.67 -18.20 23.30
CA LYS A 258 -26.42 -18.07 24.05
C LYS A 258 -26.19 -19.38 24.84
N GLY A 259 -25.11 -20.09 24.54
CA GLY A 259 -24.65 -21.22 25.38
C GLY A 259 -24.47 -22.58 24.70
N LYS A 260 -24.55 -22.71 23.37
CA LYS A 260 -24.08 -23.92 22.67
C LYS A 260 -23.13 -23.56 21.53
N ASP A 261 -21.83 -23.69 21.77
CA ASP A 261 -20.74 -23.84 20.80
C ASP A 261 -20.87 -23.16 19.43
N SER A 262 -21.33 -21.90 19.35
CA SER A 262 -21.10 -21.11 18.15
C SER A 262 -19.71 -20.48 18.28
N LYS A 263 -18.67 -21.20 17.84
CA LYS A 263 -17.29 -20.67 17.68
C LYS A 263 -17.21 -19.40 16.81
N PHE A 264 -18.34 -18.93 16.28
CA PHE A 264 -18.50 -17.75 15.43
C PHE A 264 -19.63 -16.82 15.88
N GLY A 265 -19.89 -16.63 17.16
CA GLY A 265 -21.03 -15.82 17.62
C GLY A 265 -20.75 -14.32 17.76
N GLU A 266 -21.11 -13.51 16.76
CA GLU A 266 -21.50 -12.11 16.99
C GLU A 266 -22.78 -11.82 16.23
N THR A 267 -23.76 -11.27 16.95
CA THR A 267 -24.99 -10.68 16.43
C THR A 267 -24.78 -9.18 16.27
N ALA A 268 -25.41 -8.54 15.30
CA ALA A 268 -25.50 -7.09 15.32
C ALA A 268 -26.16 -6.63 16.65
N LYS A 269 -25.78 -5.45 17.14
CA LYS A 269 -26.26 -4.91 18.43
C LYS A 269 -27.80 -4.80 18.51
N ASP A 270 -28.47 -4.76 17.36
CA ASP A 270 -29.91 -4.66 17.20
C ASP A 270 -30.63 -6.01 17.02
N GLY A 271 -29.90 -7.12 17.02
CA GLY A 271 -30.46 -8.46 16.80
C GLY A 271 -30.77 -8.78 15.33
N SER A 272 -30.27 -8.01 14.37
CA SER A 272 -30.39 -8.34 12.94
C SER A 272 -29.40 -9.45 12.53
N THR A 273 -29.74 -10.19 11.46
CA THR A 273 -28.85 -11.18 10.85
C THR A 273 -27.74 -10.47 10.09
N VAL A 274 -26.49 -10.82 10.39
CA VAL A 274 -25.31 -10.29 9.71
C VAL A 274 -24.77 -11.31 8.72
N ASN A 275 -24.45 -10.88 7.50
CA ASN A 275 -23.91 -11.72 6.44
C ASN A 275 -22.87 -10.94 5.60
N VAL A 276 -22.42 -11.53 4.48
CA VAL A 276 -21.43 -10.88 3.60
C VAL A 276 -21.93 -9.52 3.11
N TRP A 277 -23.18 -9.39 2.67
CA TRP A 277 -23.76 -8.12 2.20
C TRP A 277 -23.77 -7.04 3.28
N THR A 278 -23.96 -7.42 4.55
CA THR A 278 -23.88 -6.48 5.68
C THR A 278 -22.52 -5.80 5.76
N ASN A 279 -21.41 -6.50 5.47
CA ASN A 279 -20.08 -5.89 5.44
C ASN A 279 -19.97 -4.82 4.34
N PHE A 280 -20.53 -5.08 3.15
CA PHE A 280 -20.51 -4.10 2.06
C PHE A 280 -21.34 -2.86 2.39
N GLN A 281 -22.51 -3.06 3.00
CA GLN A 281 -23.36 -1.96 3.49
C GLN A 281 -22.64 -1.14 4.56
N GLN A 282 -22.01 -1.80 5.55
CA GLN A 282 -21.25 -1.15 6.61
C GLN A 282 -20.21 -0.18 6.07
N TYR A 283 -19.48 -0.58 5.02
CA TYR A 283 -18.39 0.21 4.45
C TYR A 283 -18.84 1.12 3.29
N ASN A 284 -20.13 1.17 2.99
CA ASN A 284 -20.72 1.87 1.85
C ASN A 284 -20.05 1.50 0.51
N LEU A 285 -19.94 0.19 0.26
CA LEU A 285 -19.33 -0.39 -0.95
C LEU A 285 -20.39 -0.97 -1.88
N THR A 286 -20.09 -0.98 -3.18
CA THR A 286 -20.89 -1.70 -4.18
C THR A 286 -20.98 -3.18 -3.79
N PRO A 287 -22.19 -3.75 -3.62
CA PRO A 287 -22.33 -5.13 -3.21
C PRO A 287 -21.81 -6.09 -4.29
N PRO A 288 -21.43 -7.33 -3.92
CA PRO A 288 -21.04 -8.34 -4.90
C PRO A 288 -22.16 -8.59 -5.90
N VAL A 289 -21.78 -8.72 -7.17
CA VAL A 289 -22.69 -9.07 -8.28
C VAL A 289 -23.27 -10.46 -8.06
N ALA A 290 -22.46 -11.39 -7.55
CA ALA A 290 -22.90 -12.74 -7.23
C ALA A 290 -22.08 -13.34 -6.08
N LEU A 291 -22.78 -13.95 -5.12
CA LEU A 291 -22.19 -14.89 -4.17
C LEU A 291 -22.87 -16.24 -4.38
N ILE A 292 -22.10 -17.22 -4.84
CA ILE A 292 -22.63 -18.49 -5.34
C ILE A 292 -22.14 -19.62 -4.44
N ARG A 293 -23.03 -20.53 -4.08
CA ARG A 293 -22.59 -21.79 -3.47
C ARG A 293 -21.92 -22.63 -4.54
N GLY A 294 -20.65 -22.96 -4.36
CA GLY A 294 -19.92 -23.78 -5.33
C GLY A 294 -18.83 -24.59 -4.67
N ASP A 295 -18.69 -25.83 -5.13
CA ASP A 295 -17.52 -26.66 -4.87
C ASP A 295 -16.61 -26.58 -6.10
N LEU A 296 -15.40 -26.02 -5.97
CA LEU A 296 -14.44 -25.92 -7.07
C LEU A 296 -13.97 -27.27 -7.61
N HIS A 297 -14.02 -28.33 -6.80
CA HIS A 297 -13.75 -29.67 -7.29
C HIS A 297 -14.90 -30.23 -8.15
N ALA A 298 -16.13 -29.75 -7.95
CA ALA A 298 -17.32 -30.26 -8.61
C ALA A 298 -18.20 -29.12 -9.16
N LEU A 299 -17.57 -28.08 -9.73
CA LEU A 299 -18.34 -26.98 -10.32
C LEU A 299 -19.25 -27.54 -11.40
N PRO A 300 -20.55 -27.17 -11.43
CA PRO A 300 -21.46 -27.62 -12.48
C PRO A 300 -20.95 -27.29 -13.89
N THR A 301 -20.15 -26.23 -14.01
CA THR A 301 -19.51 -25.78 -15.26
C THR A 301 -18.32 -26.64 -15.69
N ARG A 302 -17.76 -27.49 -14.81
CA ARG A 302 -16.61 -28.36 -15.11
C ARG A 302 -16.94 -29.39 -16.19
N THR A 303 -18.20 -29.85 -16.24
CA THR A 303 -18.69 -30.79 -17.25
C THR A 303 -18.84 -30.15 -18.63
N PHE A 304 -19.11 -28.84 -18.68
CA PHE A 304 -19.41 -28.13 -19.94
C PHE A 304 -18.22 -27.34 -20.49
N GLY A 305 -17.17 -27.14 -19.69
CA GLY A 305 -16.08 -26.23 -20.02
C GLY A 305 -16.51 -24.77 -19.84
N LEU A 306 -15.65 -23.95 -19.25
CA LEU A 306 -15.80 -22.49 -19.25
C LEU A 306 -14.80 -21.93 -20.26
N GLU A 307 -15.22 -21.84 -21.53
CA GLU A 307 -14.60 -20.96 -22.51
C GLU A 307 -15.61 -19.85 -22.86
N GLY A 308 -15.29 -18.61 -22.48
CA GLY A 308 -16.08 -17.43 -22.85
C GLY A 308 -16.31 -16.42 -21.72
N THR A 309 -16.66 -15.20 -22.13
CA THR A 309 -17.22 -14.13 -21.30
C THR A 309 -18.71 -14.41 -21.01
N LEU A 310 -19.21 -13.88 -19.88
CA LEU A 310 -20.61 -13.99 -19.43
C LEU A 310 -21.59 -13.76 -20.61
N GLN A 311 -22.38 -14.77 -20.97
CA GLN A 311 -23.23 -14.78 -22.18
C GLN A 311 -24.39 -13.76 -22.13
N GLY A 312 -24.76 -13.29 -20.95
CA GLY A 312 -25.76 -12.24 -20.74
C GLY A 312 -26.40 -12.33 -19.35
N ILE A 313 -26.87 -11.19 -18.86
CA ILE A 313 -27.82 -11.10 -17.73
C ILE A 313 -29.19 -10.90 -18.37
N ILE A 314 -30.10 -11.86 -18.21
CA ILE A 314 -31.51 -11.69 -18.60
C ILE A 314 -32.24 -11.16 -17.37
N ALA A 315 -32.80 -9.95 -17.48
CA ALA A 315 -33.61 -9.29 -16.46
C ALA A 315 -35.08 -9.28 -16.89
#